data_AF-V6F0P8-F1
#
_entry.id   AF-V6F0P8-F1
#
_cell.length_a   1.000
_cell.length_b   1.000
_cell.length_c   1.000
_cell.angle_alpha   90.00
_cell.angle_beta   90.00
_cell.angle_gamma   90.00
#
_symmetry.space_group_name_H-M   'P 1'
#
loop_
_entity.id
_entity.type
_entity.pdbx_description
1 polymer ?
#
loop_
_entity_poly.entity_id
_entity_poly.type
_entity_poly.pdbx_seq_one_letter_code
_entity_poly.pdbx_strand_id
1 'polypeptide(L)' 'MSIVLSFKDNGPAFDRANTVAQSMGLSMEEYLLACIAEGHKLLRNRYHPNDSDLEEPTFQRWGIPIHDR' A
#
# COMPACT_ATOMS: atom_id res chain seq x y z
N MET A 1 -0.11 12.03 -15.31
CA MET A 1 0.93 11.29 -14.55
C MET A 1 0.28 9.99 -14.09
N SER A 2 0.73 8.82 -14.56
CA SER A 2 0.30 7.54 -13.97
C SER A 2 1.29 7.14 -12.88
N ILE A 3 0.78 6.61 -11.77
CA ILE A 3 1.58 6.01 -10.71
C ILE A 3 1.73 4.55 -11.09
N VAL A 4 2.96 4.07 -11.22
CA VAL A 4 3.25 2.65 -11.45
C VAL A 4 3.58 2.01 -10.11
N LEU A 5 2.82 0.99 -9.72
CA LEU A 5 3.04 0.26 -8.47
C LEU A 5 3.76 -1.05 -8.76
N SER A 6 4.83 -1.31 -8.00
CA SER A 6 5.59 -2.56 -8.10
C SER A 6 6.10 -3.00 -6.73
N PHE A 7 6.38 -4.30 -6.62
CA PHE A 7 7.17 -4.81 -5.51
C PHE A 7 8.63 -4.38 -5.68
N LYS A 8 9.30 -4.11 -4.57
CA LYS A 8 10.73 -3.78 -4.57
C LYS A 8 11.57 -4.95 -5.07
N ASP A 9 11.24 -6.16 -4.63
CA ASP A 9 11.96 -7.40 -4.93
C ASP A 9 10.96 -8.54 -5.19
N ASN A 10 11.33 -9.50 -6.03
CA ASN A 10 10.55 -10.71 -6.32
C ASN A 10 10.81 -11.80 -5.27
N GLY A 11 10.54 -11.49 -4.02
CA GLY A 11 10.69 -12.41 -2.89
C GLY A 11 9.38 -13.12 -2.49
N PRO A 12 9.36 -13.80 -1.34
CA PRO A 12 8.20 -14.57 -0.88
C PRO A 12 6.90 -13.76 -0.77
N ALA A 13 6.99 -12.45 -0.51
CA ALA A 13 5.82 -11.57 -0.49
C ALA A 13 5.22 -11.36 -1.88
N PHE A 14 6.08 -11.17 -2.89
CA PHE A 14 5.66 -11.09 -4.29
C PHE A 14 5.04 -12.40 -4.75
N ASP A 15 5.63 -13.55 -4.45
CA ASP A 15 5.11 -14.86 -4.89
C ASP A 15 3.69 -15.12 -4.36
N ARG A 16 3.45 -14.79 -3.09
CA ARG A 16 2.11 -14.89 -2.48
C ARG A 16 1.12 -13.94 -3.17
N ALA A 17 1.51 -12.68 -3.37
CA ALA A 17 0.68 -11.70 -4.05
C ALA A 17 0.37 -12.12 -5.49
N ASN A 18 1.36 -12.65 -6.22
CA ASN A 18 1.21 -13.09 -7.60
C ASN A 18 0.26 -14.27 -7.73
N THR A 19 0.36 -15.24 -6.82
CA THR A 19 -0.56 -16.38 -6.78
C THR A 19 -2.00 -15.91 -6.59
N VAL A 20 -2.24 -14.95 -5.69
CA VAL A 20 -3.57 -14.38 -5.45
C VAL A 20 -4.04 -13.57 -6.66
N ALA A 21 -3.21 -12.69 -7.20
CA ALA A 21 -3.54 -11.88 -8.39
C ALA A 21 -3.95 -12.77 -9.57
N GLN A 22 -3.18 -13.82 -9.85
CA GLN A 22 -3.48 -14.79 -10.90
C GLN A 22 -4.80 -15.53 -10.64
N SER A 23 -5.07 -15.95 -9.39
CA SER A 23 -6.34 -16.60 -9.05
C SER A 23 -7.55 -15.69 -9.24
N MET A 24 -7.35 -14.37 -9.18
CA MET A 24 -8.37 -13.35 -9.41
C MET A 24 -8.43 -12.88 -10.88
N GLY A 25 -7.55 -13.38 -11.75
CA GLY A 25 -7.44 -12.95 -13.14
C GLY A 25 -6.97 -11.50 -13.31
N LEU A 26 -6.21 -10.98 -12.33
CA LEU A 26 -5.70 -9.61 -12.32
C LEU A 26 -4.22 -9.55 -12.70
N SER A 27 -3.81 -8.46 -13.33
CA SER A 27 -2.39 -8.08 -13.35
C SER A 27 -1.92 -7.70 -11.95
N MET A 28 -0.60 -7.72 -11.75
CA MET A 28 -0.02 -7.34 -10.45
C MET A 28 -0.33 -5.89 -10.07
N GLU A 29 -0.33 -4.99 -11.06
CA GLU A 29 -0.65 -3.57 -10.84
C GLU A 29 -2.10 -3.39 -10.39
N GLU A 30 -3.05 -4.04 -11.06
CA GLU A 30 -4.47 -4.02 -10.69
C GLU A 30 -4.68 -4.61 -9.28
N TYR A 31 -3.99 -5.70 -8.97
CA TYR A 31 -4.03 -6.31 -7.64
C TYR A 31 -3.54 -5.34 -6.55
N LEU A 32 -2.40 -4.66 -6.77
CA LEU A 32 -1.86 -3.68 -5.82
C LEU A 32 -2.81 -2.50 -5.62
N LEU A 33 -3.42 -1.98 -6.69
CA LEU A 33 -4.41 -0.91 -6.60
C LEU A 33 -5.64 -1.35 -5.80
N ALA A 34 -6.13 -2.57 -6.02
CA ALA A 34 -7.24 -3.13 -5.25
C ALA A 34 -6.90 -3.24 -3.75
N CYS A 35 -5.70 -3.72 -3.41
CA CYS A 35 -5.25 -3.81 -2.02
C CYS A 35 -5.20 -2.44 -1.34
N ILE A 36 -4.69 -1.41 -2.02
CA ILE A 36 -4.66 -0.03 -1.48
C ILE A 36 -6.07 0.49 -1.26
N ALA A 37 -6.97 0.29 -2.23
CA ALA A 37 -8.36 0.73 -2.13
C ALA A 37 -9.08 0.06 -0.94
N GLU A 38 -8.92 -1.25 -0.74
CA GLU A 38 -9.48 -1.97 0.40
C GLU A 38 -8.86 -1.54 1.73
N GLY A 39 -7.53 -1.34 1.76
CA GLY A 39 -6.83 -0.79 2.92
C GLY A 39 -7.38 0.57 3.35
N HIS A 40 -7.59 1.49 2.40
CA HIS A 40 -8.19 2.79 2.67
C HIS A 40 -9.62 2.70 3.23
N LYS A 41 -10.44 1.77 2.73
CA LYS A 41 -11.79 1.54 3.27
C LYS A 41 -11.73 1.09 4.73
N LEU A 42 -10.86 0.12 5.04
CA LEU A 42 -10.68 -0.38 6.40
C LEU A 42 -10.18 0.70 7.36
N LEU A 43 -9.18 1.49 6.93
CA LEU A 43 -8.64 2.59 7.75
C LEU A 43 -9.69 3.67 7.99
N ARG A 44 -10.44 4.06 6.95
CA ARG A 44 -11.53 5.03 7.07
C ARG A 44 -12.61 4.57 8.06
N ASN A 45 -12.97 3.29 8.02
CA ASN A 45 -13.97 2.75 8.95
C ASN A 45 -13.48 2.69 10.40
N ARG A 46 -12.17 2.57 10.62
CA ARG A 46 -11.56 2.61 11.97
C ARG A 46 -11.34 4.03 12.47
N TYR A 47 -11.28 5.00 11.55
CA TYR A 47 -11.12 6.41 11.90
C TYR A 47 -12.45 6.96 12.43
N HIS A 48 -12.58 7.04 13.76
CA HIS A 48 -13.66 7.76 14.43
C HIS A 48 -13.21 9.21 14.68
N PRO A 49 -13.83 10.22 14.05
CA PRO A 49 -13.42 11.63 14.17
C PRO A 49 -13.81 12.28 15.53
N ASN A 50 -13.96 11.51 16.60
CA ASN A 50 -14.25 12.03 17.94
C ASN A 50 -12.99 12.38 18.76
N ASP A 51 -11.78 12.12 18.25
CA ASP A 51 -10.58 12.77 18.74
C ASP A 51 -10.46 14.13 18.05
N SER A 52 -10.89 15.18 18.75
CA SER A 52 -10.80 16.58 18.34
C SER A 52 -9.38 17.13 18.26
N ASP A 53 -8.35 16.29 18.44
CA ASP A 53 -6.95 16.68 18.33
C ASP A 53 -6.40 16.15 17.01
N LEU A 54 -6.58 16.98 15.97
CA LEU A 54 -5.87 16.87 14.71
C LEU A 54 -4.36 17.08 14.93
N GLU A 55 -3.68 16.11 15.52
CA GLU A 55 -2.26 15.93 15.23
C GLU A 55 -2.17 15.25 13.86
N GLU A 56 -1.40 15.86 12.96
CA GLU A 56 -1.15 15.38 11.61
C GLU A 56 -0.95 13.86 11.58
N PRO A 57 -1.46 13.15 10.54
CA PRO A 57 -1.22 11.73 10.47
C PRO A 57 0.29 11.48 10.49
N THR A 58 0.76 10.81 11.55
CA THR A 58 2.15 10.42 11.78
C THR A 58 2.54 9.31 10.82
N PHE A 59 2.46 9.58 9.51
CA PHE A 59 3.11 8.76 8.51
C PHE A 59 4.62 8.94 8.70
N GLN A 60 5.23 8.11 9.54
CA GLN A 60 6.67 7.94 9.54
C GLN A 60 7.05 7.34 8.19
N ARG A 61 7.61 8.16 7.31
CA ARG A 61 8.23 7.71 6.06
C ARG A 61 9.46 6.88 6.41
N TRP A 62 9.30 5.58 6.54
CA TRP A 62 10.42 4.63 6.61
C TRP A 62 11.01 4.44 5.20
N GLY A 63 11.61 5.51 4.67
CA GLY A 63 12.49 5.45 3.50
C GLY A 63 13.93 5.46 3.97
N ILE A 64 14.74 4.51 3.48
CA ILE A 64 16.19 4.51 3.71
C ILE A 64 16.74 5.86 3.23
N PRO A 65 17.45 6.64 4.05
CA PRO A 65 18.06 7.88 3.59
C PRO A 65 19.05 7.54 2.48
N ILE A 66 18.78 8.04 1.27
CA ILE A 66 19.76 8.01 0.19
C ILE A 66 20.76 9.11 0.56
N HIS A 67 21.89 8.70 1.14
CA HIS A 67 23.04 9.59 1.29
C HIS A 67 23.54 9.89 -0.13
N ASP A 68 23.28 11.11 -0.59
CA ASP A 68 23.92 11.67 -1.78
C ASP A 68 25.42 11.78 -1.51
N ARG A 69 26.23 11.36 -2.49
CA ARG A 69 27.70 11.29 -2.40
C ARG A 69 28.30 12.19 -3.46
#